data_AF-I4AAH1-F1
#
_entry.id   AF-I4AAH1-F1
#
_cell.length_a   1.000
_cell.length_b   1.000
_cell.length_c   1.000
_cell.angle_alpha   90.00
_cell.angle_beta   90.00
_cell.angle_gamma   90.00
#
_symmetry.space_group_name_H-M   'P 1'
#
loop_
_entity.id
_entity.type
_entity.pdbx_description
1 polymer ?
#
loop_
_entity_poly.entity_id
_entity_poly.type
_entity_poly.pdbx_seq_one_letter_code
_entity_poly.pdbx_strand_id
1 'polypeptide(L)'
;MRVSMDYNSLLYSRTNINLSANQKADVFFSLLEKSAPEQKEHVATDIWEELSKSYNIRNASFREIQEISAKLYKAGQISLFDHGMLTFEPMLAPPGALKVNIHMTPFNADGRKDWIAEYEQRAQSDLKTGNPIGYVQNQKVVEILRHLF
;
A
#
# COMPACT_ATOMS: atom_id res chain seq x y z
N MET A 1 -16.35 -18.86 -34.83
CA MET A 1 -16.25 -19.58 -33.55
C MET A 1 -16.79 -18.66 -32.46
N ARG A 2 -17.97 -18.95 -31.90
CA ARG A 2 -18.54 -18.16 -30.78
C ARG A 2 -18.11 -18.83 -29.48
N VAL A 3 -17.37 -18.11 -28.64
CA VAL A 3 -17.02 -18.56 -27.30
C VAL A 3 -18.18 -18.18 -26.38
N SER A 4 -18.91 -19.16 -25.86
CA SER A 4 -19.87 -18.93 -24.78
C SER A 4 -19.08 -18.75 -23.48
N MET A 5 -19.22 -17.58 -22.86
CA MET A 5 -18.63 -17.30 -21.57
C MET A 5 -19.67 -17.67 -20.51
N ASP A 6 -19.61 -18.91 -20.01
CA ASP A 6 -20.46 -19.34 -18.91
C ASP A 6 -20.00 -18.64 -17.63
N TYR A 7 -20.70 -17.58 -17.27
CA TYR A 7 -20.43 -16.80 -16.07
C TYR A 7 -20.86 -17.60 -14.83
N ASN A 8 -19.89 -18.18 -14.11
CA ASN A 8 -20.18 -18.91 -12.87
C ASN A 8 -20.34 -17.92 -11.70
N SER A 9 -21.59 -17.51 -11.44
CA SER A 9 -21.94 -16.57 -10.37
C SER A 9 -21.62 -17.08 -8.95
N LEU A 10 -21.33 -18.37 -8.79
CA LEU A 10 -20.99 -18.97 -7.50
C LEU A 10 -19.55 -18.68 -7.05
N LEU A 11 -18.65 -18.27 -7.95
CA LEU A 11 -17.28 -17.90 -7.58
C LEU A 11 -17.19 -16.56 -6.82
N TYR A 12 -18.24 -15.73 -6.91
CA TYR A 12 -18.35 -14.43 -6.23
C TYR A 12 -19.62 -14.32 -5.38
N SER A 13 -20.18 -15.45 -4.91
CA SER A 13 -21.24 -15.38 -3.91
C SER A 13 -20.65 -14.96 -2.57
N ARG A 14 -20.92 -13.72 -2.15
CA ARG A 14 -20.62 -13.23 -0.81
C ARG A 14 -21.49 -14.02 0.17
N THR A 15 -20.95 -15.07 0.77
CA THR A 15 -21.63 -15.79 1.84
C THR A 15 -21.76 -14.84 3.02
N ASN A 16 -22.97 -14.33 3.25
CA ASN A 16 -23.29 -13.58 4.47
C ASN A 16 -23.30 -14.56 5.63
N ILE A 17 -22.16 -14.71 6.28
CA ILE A 17 -22.05 -15.47 7.53
C ILE A 17 -22.73 -14.61 8.60
N ASN A 18 -23.96 -14.97 8.98
CA ASN A 18 -24.67 -14.37 10.11
C ASN A 18 -24.05 -14.86 11.43
N LEU A 19 -22.85 -14.37 11.72
CA LEU A 19 -22.20 -14.52 13.01
C LEU A 19 -22.69 -13.39 13.92
N SER A 20 -23.02 -13.72 15.17
CA SER A 20 -23.29 -12.70 16.18
C SER A 20 -22.05 -11.83 16.41
N ALA A 21 -22.22 -10.61 16.94
CA ALA A 21 -21.12 -9.66 17.11
C ALA A 21 -19.94 -10.27 17.90
N ASN A 22 -20.21 -11.11 18.91
CA ASN A 22 -19.19 -11.79 19.70
C ASN A 22 -18.43 -12.86 18.89
N GLN A 23 -19.12 -13.61 18.04
CA GLN A 23 -18.48 -14.63 17.21
C GLN A 23 -17.60 -14.02 16.10
N LYS A 24 -17.95 -12.84 15.59
CA LYS A 24 -17.10 -12.11 14.63
C LYS A 24 -15.81 -11.62 15.27
N ALA A 25 -15.88 -11.17 16.52
CA ALA A 25 -14.72 -10.76 17.29
C ALA A 25 -13.77 -11.95 17.51
N ASP A 26 -14.27 -13.08 18.00
CA ASP A 26 -13.44 -14.27 18.29
C ASP A 26 -12.74 -14.84 17.03
N VAL A 27 -13.43 -14.84 15.89
CA VAL A 27 -12.83 -15.27 14.61
C VAL A 27 -11.78 -14.26 14.13
N PHE A 28 -12.00 -12.96 14.33
CA PHE A 28 -11.02 -11.93 13.97
C PHE A 28 -9.77 -12.01 14.84
N PHE A 29 -9.92 -12.18 16.16
CA PHE A 29 -8.80 -12.30 17.10
C PHE A 29 -8.00 -13.59 16.89
N SER A 30 -8.66 -14.73 16.65
CA SER A 30 -7.97 -16.00 16.36
C SER A 30 -7.22 -16.00 15.03
N LEU A 31 -7.69 -15.24 14.02
CA LEU A 31 -6.94 -15.05 12.77
C LEU A 31 -5.69 -14.17 12.98
N LEU A 32 -5.80 -13.14 13.84
CA LEU A 32 -4.70 -12.25 14.19
C LEU A 32 -3.58 -13.03 14.90
N GLU A 33 -3.95 -13.86 15.89
CA GLU A 33 -3.01 -14.71 16.63
C GLU A 33 -2.28 -15.71 15.72
N LYS A 34 -2.98 -16.25 14.70
CA LYS A 34 -2.39 -17.24 13.78
C LYS A 34 -1.45 -16.62 12.73
N SER A 35 -1.43 -15.31 12.59
CA SER A 35 -0.64 -14.59 11.57
C SER A 35 0.50 -13.74 12.13
N ALA A 36 0.60 -13.61 13.46
CA ALA A 36 1.70 -12.91 14.10
C ALA A 36 2.94 -13.83 14.16
N PRO A 37 4.05 -13.51 13.46
CA PRO A 37 5.30 -14.21 13.68
C PRO A 37 5.80 -13.93 15.11
N GLU A 38 6.29 -14.97 15.80
CA GLU A 38 6.93 -14.85 17.12
C GLU A 38 7.99 -13.75 17.10
N GLN A 39 7.77 -12.70 17.89
CA GLN A 39 8.72 -11.60 18.04
C GLN A 39 9.92 -12.09 18.85
N LYS A 40 11.00 -12.46 18.14
CA LYS A 40 12.32 -12.56 18.76
C LYS A 40 12.74 -11.17 19.19
N GLU A 41 13.07 -11.00 20.47
CA GLU A 41 13.76 -9.82 21.00
C GLU A 41 15.10 -9.65 20.26
N HIS A 42 15.05 -8.89 19.17
CA HIS A 42 16.21 -8.28 18.57
C HIS A 42 16.38 -6.93 19.25
N VAL A 43 17.61 -6.64 19.68
CA VAL A 43 18.06 -5.30 20.07
C VAL A 43 17.49 -4.31 19.06
N ALA A 44 16.47 -3.55 19.46
CA ALA A 44 15.63 -2.76 18.57
C ALA A 44 16.46 -1.60 18.03
N THR A 45 17.19 -1.85 16.96
CA THR A 45 17.67 -0.78 16.10
C THR A 45 16.42 -0.21 15.46
N ASP A 46 16.20 1.08 15.62
CA ASP A 46 15.03 1.73 15.04
C ASP A 46 15.08 1.56 13.51
N ILE A 47 14.20 0.71 12.98
CA ILE A 47 14.14 0.39 11.55
C ILE A 47 13.91 1.66 10.72
N TRP A 48 13.25 2.66 11.30
CA TRP A 48 13.09 3.96 10.65
C TRP A 48 14.42 4.69 10.48
N GLU A 49 15.28 4.64 11.50
CA GLU A 49 16.62 5.24 11.46
C GLU A 49 17.55 4.50 10.50
N GLU A 50 17.48 3.16 10.44
CA GLU A 50 18.24 2.37 9.46
C GLU A 50 17.85 2.78 8.03
N LEU A 51 16.55 2.85 7.77
CA LEU A 51 16.01 3.11 6.44
C LEU A 51 16.26 4.56 5.99
N SER A 52 16.09 5.54 6.88
CA SER A 52 16.32 6.96 6.56
C SER A 52 17.78 7.24 6.19
N LYS A 53 18.73 6.54 6.82
CA LYS A 53 20.16 6.62 6.47
C LYS A 53 20.49 5.92 5.14
N SER A 54 19.74 4.89 4.80
CA SER A 54 20.03 4.03 3.64
C SER A 54 19.41 4.53 2.34
N TYR A 55 18.28 5.24 2.42
CA TYR A 55 17.49 5.63 1.25
C TYR A 55 17.18 7.12 1.23
N ASN A 56 17.24 7.73 0.05
CA ASN A 56 16.79 9.11 -0.17
C ASN A 56 15.40 9.11 -0.80
N ILE A 57 14.35 9.33 0.00
CA ILE A 57 12.94 9.27 -0.44
C ILE A 57 12.59 10.35 -1.47
N ARG A 58 13.28 11.51 -1.42
CA ARG A 58 13.14 12.59 -2.38
C ARG A 58 13.77 12.27 -3.75
N ASN A 59 14.54 11.17 -3.84
CA ASN A 59 15.18 10.69 -5.06
C ASN A 59 15.31 9.17 -5.07
N ALA A 60 14.18 8.46 -4.90
CA ALA A 60 14.15 7.00 -4.87
C ALA A 60 13.56 6.43 -6.16
N SER A 61 14.03 5.26 -6.54
CA SER A 61 13.39 4.38 -7.51
C SER A 61 12.16 3.71 -6.87
N PHE A 62 11.24 3.23 -7.71
CA PHE A 62 10.07 2.51 -7.20
C PHE A 62 10.46 1.23 -6.45
N ARG A 63 11.48 0.51 -6.91
CA ARG A 63 11.99 -0.69 -6.24
C ARG A 63 12.46 -0.41 -4.81
N GLU A 64 13.15 0.71 -4.60
CA GLU A 64 13.58 1.11 -3.25
C GLU A 64 12.36 1.38 -2.35
N ILE A 65 11.29 1.99 -2.87
CA ILE A 65 10.02 2.17 -2.12
C ILE A 65 9.40 0.81 -1.77
N GLN A 66 9.43 -0.17 -2.67
CA GLN A 66 8.95 -1.52 -2.37
C GLN A 66 9.77 -2.20 -1.26
N GLU A 67 11.10 -2.05 -1.28
CA GLU A 67 12.00 -2.60 -0.27
C GLU A 67 11.77 -1.95 1.11
N ILE A 68 11.67 -0.62 1.16
CA ILE A 68 11.33 0.14 2.37
C ILE A 68 9.99 -0.33 2.93
N SER A 69 8.96 -0.36 2.08
CA SER A 69 7.61 -0.73 2.47
C SER A 69 7.54 -2.16 3.01
N ALA A 70 8.25 -3.11 2.37
CA ALA A 70 8.32 -4.48 2.84
C ALA A 70 9.05 -4.62 4.18
N LYS A 71 10.13 -3.87 4.40
CA LYS A 71 10.86 -3.87 5.69
C LYS A 71 9.99 -3.30 6.81
N LEU A 72 9.35 -2.14 6.59
CA LEU A 72 8.46 -1.52 7.56
C LEU A 72 7.26 -2.42 7.90
N TYR A 73 6.66 -3.06 6.89
CA TYR A 73 5.54 -3.98 7.10
C TYR A 73 5.95 -5.22 7.90
N LYS A 74 7.07 -5.86 7.54
CA LYS A 74 7.60 -7.03 8.27
C LYS A 74 7.95 -6.71 9.72
N ALA A 75 8.41 -5.49 9.98
CA ALA A 75 8.69 -4.99 11.33
C ALA A 75 7.43 -4.53 12.10
N GLY A 76 6.24 -4.68 11.51
CA GLY A 76 4.97 -4.28 12.12
C GLY A 76 4.77 -2.76 12.26
N GLN A 77 5.59 -1.95 11.61
CA GLN A 77 5.57 -0.48 11.72
C GLN A 77 4.49 0.16 10.86
N ILE A 78 4.07 -0.49 9.78
CA ILE A 78 2.98 -0.05 8.91
C ILE A 78 2.01 -1.19 8.67
N SER A 79 0.75 -0.89 8.35
CA SER A 79 -0.25 -1.91 8.07
C SER A 79 -0.07 -2.54 6.68
N LEU A 80 -0.72 -3.69 6.46
CA LEU A 80 -0.78 -4.31 5.13
C LEU A 80 -1.40 -3.38 4.07
N PHE A 81 -2.37 -2.56 4.48
CA PHE A 81 -3.00 -1.59 3.57
C PHE A 81 -2.01 -0.49 3.16
N ASP A 82 -1.25 0.04 4.12
CA ASP A 82 -0.21 1.04 3.85
C ASP A 82 0.88 0.47 2.94
N HIS A 83 1.28 -0.79 3.19
CA HIS A 83 2.19 -1.53 2.32
C HIS A 83 1.67 -1.63 0.89
N GLY A 84 0.39 -1.99 0.73
CA GLY A 84 -0.27 -2.05 -0.57
C GLY A 84 -0.29 -0.68 -1.27
N MET A 85 -0.57 0.40 -0.54
CA MET A 85 -0.58 1.76 -1.10
C MET A 85 0.78 2.22 -1.59
N LEU A 86 1.86 1.85 -0.90
CA LEU A 86 3.24 2.18 -1.28
C LEU A 86 3.78 1.34 -2.44
N THR A 87 3.27 0.12 -2.61
CA THR A 87 3.80 -0.86 -3.58
C THR A 87 2.91 -1.12 -4.79
N PHE A 88 1.79 -0.41 -4.88
CA PHE A 88 0.89 -0.51 -6.02
C PHE A 88 1.50 0.21 -7.24
N GLU A 89 1.91 -0.57 -8.24
CA GLU A 89 2.36 -0.06 -9.55
C GLU A 89 1.27 -0.25 -10.60
N PRO A 90 0.45 0.77 -10.84
CA PRO A 90 -0.61 0.71 -11.83
C PRO A 90 -0.11 0.52 -13.27
N MET A 91 1.15 0.85 -13.61
CA MET A 91 1.69 0.54 -14.95
C MET A 91 1.89 -0.96 -15.21
N LEU A 92 1.90 -1.80 -14.16
CA LEU A 92 1.89 -3.26 -14.30
C LEU A 92 0.48 -3.82 -14.53
N ALA A 93 -0.55 -2.98 -14.54
CA ALA A 93 -1.91 -3.42 -14.83
C ALA A 93 -2.01 -3.90 -16.30
N PRO A 94 -2.93 -4.85 -16.60
CA PRO A 94 -3.12 -5.34 -17.95
C PRO A 94 -3.31 -4.21 -18.98
N PRO A 95 -2.75 -4.33 -20.19
CA PRO A 95 -2.91 -3.33 -21.24
C PRO A 95 -4.38 -2.96 -21.46
N GLY A 96 -4.71 -1.67 -21.37
CA GLY A 96 -6.08 -1.16 -21.51
C GLY A 96 -6.84 -0.97 -20.20
N ALA A 97 -6.33 -1.44 -19.06
CA ALA A 97 -6.91 -1.15 -17.74
C ALA A 97 -6.75 0.33 -17.34
N LEU A 98 -5.66 0.97 -17.79
CA LEU A 98 -5.34 2.35 -17.49
C LEU A 98 -4.84 3.04 -18.78
N LYS A 99 -5.54 4.09 -19.22
CA LYS A 99 -5.24 4.83 -20.46
C LYS A 99 -4.45 6.12 -20.23
N VAL A 100 -4.17 6.46 -18.98
CA VAL A 100 -3.61 7.76 -18.58
C VAL A 100 -2.42 7.53 -17.69
N ASN A 101 -1.38 8.35 -17.87
CA ASN A 101 -0.28 8.42 -16.91
C ASN A 101 -0.89 8.78 -15.55
N ILE A 102 -0.80 7.85 -14.61
CA ILE A 102 -1.34 7.99 -13.26
C ILE A 102 -0.35 8.63 -12.29
N HIS A 103 0.91 8.85 -12.71
CA HIS A 103 1.90 9.50 -11.89
C HIS A 103 1.69 11.01 -11.96
N MET A 104 1.69 11.65 -10.79
CA MET A 104 1.52 13.10 -10.68
C MET A 104 2.82 13.84 -11.01
N THR A 105 3.97 13.26 -10.66
CA THR A 105 5.29 13.80 -10.95
C THR A 105 6.06 12.93 -11.95
N PRO A 106 6.90 13.54 -12.82
CA PRO A 106 7.74 12.78 -13.74
C PRO A 106 8.90 12.08 -13.01
N PHE A 107 9.35 10.97 -13.58
CA PHE A 107 10.64 10.38 -13.22
C PHE A 107 11.78 11.20 -13.82
N ASN A 108 12.93 11.22 -13.15
CA ASN A 108 14.18 11.72 -13.71
C ASN A 108 14.80 10.72 -14.70
N ALA A 109 15.93 11.09 -15.30
CA ALA A 109 16.62 10.27 -16.31
C ALA A 109 17.01 8.87 -15.80
N ASP A 110 17.19 8.70 -14.49
CA ASP A 110 17.57 7.44 -13.85
C ASP A 110 16.36 6.61 -13.39
N GLY A 111 15.13 7.03 -13.71
CA GLY A 111 13.92 6.34 -13.28
C GLY A 111 13.59 6.52 -11.79
N ARG A 112 14.09 7.60 -11.17
CA ARG A 112 13.85 7.98 -9.77
C ARG A 112 12.96 9.21 -9.67
N LYS A 113 12.32 9.42 -8.52
CA LYS A 113 11.54 10.65 -8.27
C LYS A 113 11.41 10.99 -6.78
N ASP A 114 10.85 12.17 -6.53
CA ASP A 114 10.41 12.59 -5.19
C ASP A 114 9.04 11.97 -4.89
N TRP A 115 9.05 10.93 -4.05
CA TRP A 115 7.83 10.22 -3.67
C TRP A 115 6.97 11.01 -2.68
N ILE A 116 7.56 11.89 -1.87
CA ILE A 116 6.77 12.77 -0.99
C ILE A 116 5.97 13.73 -1.87
N ALA A 117 6.62 14.36 -2.86
CA ALA A 117 5.94 15.28 -3.79
C ALA A 117 4.86 14.57 -4.63
N GLU A 118 5.12 13.33 -5.07
CA GLU A 118 4.12 12.51 -5.78
C GLU A 118 2.83 12.35 -4.96
N TYR A 119 2.94 11.89 -3.71
CA TYR A 119 1.77 11.63 -2.88
C TYR A 119 1.12 12.92 -2.33
N GLU A 120 1.88 14.00 -2.14
CA GLU A 120 1.33 15.33 -1.85
C GLU A 120 0.46 15.82 -3.02
N GLN A 121 0.91 15.66 -4.27
CA GLN A 121 0.12 16.01 -5.44
C GLN A 121 -1.10 15.12 -5.62
N ARG A 122 -1.01 13.81 -5.32
CA ARG A 122 -2.16 12.90 -5.30
C ARG A 122 -3.21 13.35 -4.29
N ALA A 123 -2.78 13.64 -3.06
CA ALA A 123 -3.68 14.16 -2.02
C ALA A 123 -4.37 15.45 -2.49
N GLN A 124 -3.62 16.41 -3.02
CA GLN A 124 -4.22 17.65 -3.54
C GLN A 124 -5.18 17.41 -4.71
N SER A 125 -4.88 16.47 -5.59
CA SER A 125 -5.79 16.09 -6.69
C SER A 125 -7.10 15.52 -6.13
N ASP A 126 -7.02 14.60 -5.18
CA ASP A 126 -8.19 14.01 -4.54
C ASP A 126 -9.05 15.05 -3.82
N LEU A 127 -8.41 16.02 -3.14
CA LEU A 127 -9.10 17.14 -2.52
C LEU A 127 -9.87 17.97 -3.58
N LYS A 128 -9.24 18.27 -4.72
CA LYS A 128 -9.86 19.03 -5.82
C LYS A 128 -11.02 18.30 -6.48
N THR A 129 -10.96 16.96 -6.57
CA THR A 129 -12.01 16.15 -7.20
C THR A 129 -13.10 15.70 -6.22
N GLY A 130 -13.03 16.11 -4.95
CA GLY A 130 -14.02 15.73 -3.94
C GLY A 130 -13.91 14.26 -3.49
N ASN A 131 -12.70 13.70 -3.48
CA ASN A 131 -12.40 12.35 -2.99
C ASN A 131 -11.75 12.41 -1.59
N PRO A 132 -12.53 12.55 -0.50
CA PRO A 132 -11.98 12.68 0.85
C PRO A 132 -11.25 11.41 1.34
N ILE A 133 -11.67 10.23 0.89
CA ILE A 133 -11.04 8.96 1.27
C ILE A 133 -9.64 8.88 0.67
N GLY A 134 -9.50 9.18 -0.64
CA GLY A 134 -8.20 9.21 -1.31
C GLY A 134 -7.27 10.26 -0.70
N TYR A 135 -7.79 11.44 -0.36
CA TYR A 135 -7.02 12.47 0.34
C TYR A 135 -6.40 11.95 1.65
N VAL A 136 -7.21 11.37 2.54
CA VAL A 136 -6.74 10.84 3.83
C VAL A 136 -5.71 9.72 3.63
N GLN A 137 -5.95 8.81 2.68
CA GLN A 137 -5.01 7.72 2.40
C GLN A 137 -3.67 8.23 1.86
N ASN A 138 -3.69 9.18 0.93
CA ASN A 138 -2.46 9.79 0.40
C ASN A 138 -1.72 10.60 1.46
N GLN A 139 -2.42 11.32 2.34
CA GLN A 139 -1.78 12.00 3.48
C GLN A 139 -1.08 11.02 4.41
N LYS A 140 -1.71 9.88 4.72
CA LYS A 140 -1.09 8.84 5.54
C LYS A 140 0.19 8.28 4.92
N VAL A 141 0.21 8.12 3.59
CA VAL A 141 1.44 7.73 2.87
C VAL A 141 2.52 8.82 2.99
N VAL A 142 2.16 10.09 2.84
CA VAL A 142 3.09 11.21 3.05
C VAL A 142 3.68 11.21 4.46
N GLU A 143 2.88 10.94 5.49
CA GLU A 143 3.35 10.83 6.88
C GLU A 143 4.39 9.72 7.05
N ILE A 144 4.12 8.52 6.51
CA ILE A 144 5.07 7.40 6.50
C ILE A 144 6.38 7.79 5.81
N LEU A 145 6.29 8.39 4.62
CA LEU A 145 7.46 8.77 3.84
C LEU A 145 8.28 9.90 4.48
N ARG A 146 7.63 10.85 5.17
CA ARG A 146 8.31 11.93 5.90
C ARG A 146 9.04 11.44 7.15
N HIS A 147 8.62 10.32 7.74
CA HIS A 147 9.36 9.73 8.86
C HIS A 147 10.73 9.18 8.44
N LEU A 148 10.96 9.03 7.12
CA LEU A 148 12.20 8.53 6.53
C LEU A 148 13.11 9.66 6.00
N PHE A 149 12.76 10.94 6.19
CA PHE A 149 13.46 12.11 5.66
C PHE A 149 13.86 13.11 6.75
#